data_AF-A0A9P2XFX0-F1
#
_entry.id   AF-A0A9P2XFX0-F1
#
_cell.length_a   1.000
_cell.length_b   1.000
_cell.length_c   1.000
_cell.angle_alpha   90.00
_cell.angle_beta   90.00
_cell.angle_gamma   90.00
#
_symmetry.space_group_name_H-M   'P 1'
#
loop_
_entity.id
_entity.type
_entity.pdbx_description
1 polymer ?
#
loop_
_entity_poly.entity_id
_entity_poly.type
_entity_poly.pdbx_seq_one_letter_code
_entity_poly.pdbx_strand_id
1 'polypeptide(L)'
;MVDSLQVSIEKALWNKDLTGEIEPFANLDHLLEQLPTLPTREYSIASIPSQQVLRLVVRQQYDESGNLGLGSGWLTQHTEINQNVALRIRTNESFHLIDDNRPIICIGNGTGIAGLMSLLHTRTRHNYTENWLIFGERQRNHDFFYASTIEAWQTMGMLKRLDLAFSRDQEQRVYVQDIIRQNAAELINWIERGAVLYVCGSIDGMASGVDQALIHILGEEQVDELRQQGRYRRDVY
;
A
#
# COMPACT_ATOMS: atom_id res chain seq x y z
N MET A 1 -2.78 -18.54 -35.85
CA MET A 1 -4.03 -18.29 -35.10
C MET A 1 -4.24 -19.48 -34.18
N VAL A 2 -4.82 -19.27 -33.00
CA VAL A 2 -5.33 -20.36 -32.16
C VAL A 2 -6.80 -20.51 -32.54
N ASP A 3 -7.11 -21.54 -33.33
CA ASP A 3 -8.40 -21.65 -34.00
C ASP A 3 -9.57 -21.81 -33.03
N SER A 4 -9.35 -22.48 -31.89
CA SER A 4 -10.37 -22.63 -30.84
C SER A 4 -10.78 -21.28 -30.21
N LEU A 5 -9.83 -20.35 -30.08
CA LEU A 5 -9.99 -19.05 -29.41
C LEU A 5 -10.22 -17.89 -30.40
N GLN A 6 -10.02 -18.12 -31.70
CA GLN A 6 -10.10 -17.10 -32.75
C GLN A 6 -9.20 -15.88 -32.49
N VAL A 7 -8.02 -16.10 -31.91
CA VAL A 7 -7.03 -15.05 -31.61
C VAL A 7 -5.63 -15.41 -32.13
N SER A 8 -4.72 -14.42 -32.16
CA SER A 8 -3.30 -14.68 -32.40
C SER A 8 -2.68 -15.49 -31.26
N ILE A 9 -1.59 -16.21 -31.53
CA ILE A 9 -0.86 -16.96 -30.51
C ILE A 9 -0.29 -16.02 -29.43
N GLU A 10 0.20 -14.85 -29.81
CA GLU A 10 0.65 -13.80 -28.88
C GLU A 10 -0.45 -13.42 -27.88
N LYS A 11 -1.68 -13.20 -28.38
CA LYS A 11 -2.83 -12.88 -27.53
C LYS A 11 -3.29 -14.07 -26.69
N ALA A 12 -3.05 -15.31 -27.11
CA ALA A 12 -3.36 -16.48 -26.31
C ALA A 12 -2.31 -16.73 -25.19
N LEU A 13 -1.06 -16.35 -25.42
CA LEU A 13 0.06 -16.53 -24.49
C LEU A 13 0.26 -15.34 -23.54
N TRP A 14 -0.44 -14.22 -23.73
CA TRP A 14 -0.17 -12.96 -23.03
C TRP A 14 -0.14 -13.04 -21.51
N ASN A 15 -0.87 -13.99 -20.91
CA ASN A 15 -0.95 -14.21 -19.47
C ASN A 15 -0.45 -15.60 -19.06
N LYS A 16 0.34 -16.26 -19.90
CA LYS A 16 0.86 -17.60 -19.65
C LYS A 16 2.29 -17.54 -19.13
N ASP A 17 2.62 -18.42 -18.18
CA ASP A 17 4.00 -18.64 -17.76
C ASP A 17 4.70 -19.50 -18.81
N LEU A 18 5.71 -18.93 -19.47
CA LEU A 18 6.45 -19.55 -20.57
C LEU A 18 7.81 -20.12 -20.12
N THR A 19 8.08 -20.15 -18.81
CA THR A 19 9.38 -20.58 -18.26
C THR A 19 9.43 -22.07 -17.94
N GLY A 20 8.27 -22.75 -17.91
CA GLY A 20 8.18 -24.18 -17.65
C GLY A 20 8.66 -25.05 -18.82
N GLU A 21 8.96 -26.31 -18.51
CA GLU A 21 9.21 -27.32 -19.54
C GLU A 21 7.93 -27.59 -20.34
N ILE A 22 8.09 -27.72 -21.66
CA ILE A 22 6.98 -27.93 -22.60
C ILE A 22 7.14 -29.32 -23.21
N GLU A 23 6.15 -30.17 -23.01
CA GLU A 23 6.08 -31.50 -23.62
C GLU A 23 5.63 -31.40 -25.09
N PRO A 24 6.02 -32.36 -25.95
CA PRO A 24 5.56 -32.41 -27.33
C PRO A 24 4.04 -32.28 -27.46
N PHE A 25 3.58 -31.29 -28.23
CA PHE A 25 2.16 -30.98 -28.39
C PHE A 25 1.69 -31.15 -29.84
N ALA A 26 0.43 -31.57 -30.00
CA ALA A 26 -0.16 -31.86 -31.31
C ALA A 26 -0.71 -30.61 -32.00
N ASN A 27 -1.11 -29.60 -31.22
CA ASN A 27 -1.67 -28.34 -31.69
C ASN A 27 -1.49 -27.25 -30.60
N LEU A 28 -1.86 -26.00 -30.93
CA LEU A 28 -1.70 -24.87 -30.02
C LEU A 28 -2.60 -24.95 -28.77
N ASP A 29 -3.73 -25.65 -28.84
CA ASP A 29 -4.60 -25.83 -27.67
C ASP A 29 -3.93 -26.72 -26.62
N HIS A 30 -3.34 -27.83 -27.06
CA HIS A 30 -2.57 -28.71 -26.18
C HIS A 30 -1.37 -27.98 -25.55
N LEU A 31 -0.72 -27.06 -26.29
CA LEU A 31 0.31 -26.19 -25.70
C LEU A 31 -0.26 -25.29 -24.60
N LEU A 32 -1.39 -24.62 -24.85
CA LEU A 32 -2.00 -23.67 -23.90
C LEU A 32 -2.50 -24.34 -22.62
N GLU A 33 -2.90 -25.61 -22.70
CA GLU A 33 -3.29 -26.44 -21.55
C GLU A 33 -2.10 -26.75 -20.63
N GLN A 34 -0.90 -26.89 -21.18
CA GLN A 34 0.31 -27.13 -20.40
C GLN A 34 0.79 -25.88 -19.66
N LEU A 35 0.50 -24.69 -20.19
CA LEU A 35 1.04 -23.44 -19.65
C LEU A 35 0.15 -22.88 -18.52
N PRO A 36 0.69 -22.72 -17.30
CA PRO A 36 -0.03 -22.08 -16.20
C PRO A 36 -0.36 -20.62 -16.53
N THR A 37 -1.45 -20.12 -15.96
CA THR A 37 -1.76 -18.69 -16.03
C THR A 37 -0.93 -17.93 -14.99
N LEU A 38 -0.36 -16.79 -15.38
CA LEU A 38 0.40 -15.91 -14.51
C LEU A 38 -0.47 -15.38 -13.36
N PRO A 39 0.08 -15.28 -12.12
CA PRO A 39 -0.66 -14.72 -11.00
C PRO A 39 -0.88 -13.22 -11.15
N THR A 40 -2.04 -12.72 -10.73
CA THR A 40 -2.31 -11.28 -10.62
C THR A 40 -1.65 -10.69 -9.36
N ARG A 41 -1.14 -9.46 -9.46
CA ARG A 41 -0.61 -8.69 -8.31
C ARG A 41 -1.51 -7.50 -8.02
N GLU A 42 -1.60 -7.16 -6.74
CA GLU A 42 -2.38 -6.02 -6.25
C GLU A 42 -1.43 -4.93 -5.75
N TYR A 43 -1.80 -3.67 -6.00
CA TYR A 43 -1.07 -2.50 -5.56
C TYR A 43 -2.06 -1.46 -5.04
N SER A 44 -1.85 -0.95 -3.83
CA SER A 44 -2.69 0.12 -3.29
C SER A 44 -2.53 1.39 -4.13
N ILE A 45 -3.65 2.06 -4.41
CA ILE A 45 -3.69 3.25 -5.28
C ILE A 45 -3.37 4.49 -4.43
N ALA A 46 -2.37 5.26 -4.88
CA ALA A 46 -1.86 6.47 -4.24
C ALA A 46 -2.50 7.78 -4.73
N SER A 47 -3.55 7.66 -5.53
CA SER A 47 -4.27 8.78 -6.12
C SER A 47 -5.77 8.66 -5.90
N ILE A 48 -6.50 9.72 -6.24
CA ILE A 48 -7.96 9.79 -6.13
C ILE A 48 -8.58 10.07 -7.50
N PRO A 49 -9.85 9.68 -7.75
CA PRO A 49 -10.46 9.81 -9.07
C PRO A 49 -10.41 11.22 -9.66
N SER A 50 -10.54 12.26 -8.84
CA SER A 50 -10.49 13.66 -9.30
C SER A 50 -9.14 14.08 -9.88
N GLN A 51 -8.07 13.33 -9.63
CA GLN A 51 -6.75 13.59 -10.22
C GLN A 51 -6.62 13.02 -11.64
N GLN A 52 -7.56 12.17 -12.08
CA GLN A 52 -7.58 11.56 -13.43
C GLN A 52 -6.27 10.83 -13.79
N VAL A 53 -5.55 10.35 -12.79
CA VAL A 53 -4.34 9.54 -12.93
C VAL A 53 -4.34 8.46 -11.86
N LEU A 54 -3.90 7.25 -12.22
CA LEU A 54 -3.63 6.17 -11.28
C LEU A 54 -2.16 6.23 -10.89
N ARG A 55 -1.87 6.42 -9.60
CA ARG A 55 -0.50 6.42 -9.06
C ARG A 55 -0.30 5.18 -8.20
N LEU A 56 0.84 4.52 -8.37
CA LEU A 56 1.28 3.38 -7.56
C LEU A 56 2.60 3.71 -6.89
N VAL A 57 2.86 3.08 -5.74
CA VAL A 57 4.19 3.05 -5.12
C VAL A 57 4.64 1.60 -5.12
N VAL A 58 5.60 1.28 -5.98
CA VAL A 58 6.05 -0.10 -6.21
C VAL A 58 7.47 -0.27 -5.71
N ARG A 59 7.67 -1.23 -4.81
CA ARG A 59 9.00 -1.67 -4.38
C ARG A 59 9.43 -2.83 -5.26
N GLN A 60 10.60 -2.72 -5.88
CA GLN A 60 11.23 -3.84 -6.57
C GLN A 60 11.51 -4.97 -5.58
N GLN A 61 10.93 -6.13 -5.87
CA GLN A 61 11.21 -7.38 -5.17
C GLN A 61 12.15 -8.24 -6.01
N TYR A 62 12.97 -9.02 -5.32
CA TYR A 62 13.88 -9.98 -5.91
C TYR A 62 13.67 -11.33 -5.23
N ASP A 63 13.82 -12.42 -6.00
CA ASP A 63 13.88 -13.77 -5.44
C ASP A 63 15.27 -14.04 -4.82
N GLU A 64 15.45 -15.23 -4.24
CA GLU A 64 16.71 -15.65 -3.63
C GLU A 64 17.86 -15.77 -4.64
N SER A 65 17.55 -15.95 -5.92
CA SER A 65 18.52 -16.02 -7.01
C SER A 65 18.87 -14.64 -7.59
N GLY A 66 18.26 -13.57 -7.07
CA GLY A 66 18.47 -12.20 -7.53
C GLY A 66 17.67 -11.83 -8.79
N ASN A 67 16.71 -12.66 -9.21
CA ASN A 67 15.82 -12.30 -10.31
C ASN A 67 14.71 -11.39 -9.83
N LEU A 68 14.26 -10.50 -10.70
CA LEU A 68 13.15 -9.59 -10.38
C LEU A 68 11.84 -10.36 -10.21
N GLY A 69 11.08 -9.97 -9.19
CA GLY A 69 9.71 -10.44 -9.02
C GLY A 69 8.84 -10.05 -10.22
N LEU A 70 8.05 -10.99 -10.74
CA LEU A 70 7.26 -10.83 -11.98
C LEU A 70 6.48 -9.51 -12.06
N GLY A 71 5.71 -9.17 -11.04
CA GLY A 71 4.89 -7.95 -11.06
C GLY A 71 5.69 -6.66 -10.87
N SER A 72 6.50 -6.60 -9.81
CA SER A 72 7.27 -5.38 -9.50
C SER A 72 8.31 -5.10 -10.58
N GLY A 73 9.06 -6.12 -11.02
CA GLY A 73 10.06 -6.00 -12.07
C GLY A 73 9.45 -5.61 -13.41
N TRP A 74 8.30 -6.19 -13.76
CA TRP A 74 7.58 -5.78 -14.95
C TRP A 74 7.26 -4.28 -14.92
N LEU A 75 6.67 -3.78 -13.84
CA LEU A 75 6.27 -2.37 -13.73
C LEU A 75 7.44 -1.40 -13.64
N THR A 76 8.57 -1.79 -13.04
CA THR A 76 9.67 -0.86 -12.76
C THR A 76 10.84 -0.97 -13.73
N GLN A 77 10.98 -2.06 -14.48
CA GLN A 77 12.15 -2.32 -15.33
C GLN A 77 11.82 -2.68 -16.78
N HIS A 78 10.69 -3.35 -17.02
CA HIS A 78 10.36 -3.83 -18.36
C HIS A 78 9.28 -3.01 -19.06
N THR A 79 8.37 -2.39 -18.31
CA THR A 79 7.31 -1.54 -18.87
C THR A 79 7.90 -0.24 -19.37
N GLU A 80 7.68 0.08 -20.65
CA GLU A 80 8.11 1.33 -21.24
C GLU A 80 7.17 2.49 -20.88
N ILE A 81 7.70 3.71 -20.89
CA ILE A 81 6.89 4.91 -20.68
C ILE A 81 5.84 4.99 -21.81
N ASN A 82 4.59 5.27 -21.45
CA ASN A 82 3.41 5.28 -22.33
C ASN A 82 2.96 3.92 -22.86
N GLN A 83 3.54 2.81 -22.38
CA GLN A 83 3.02 1.49 -22.70
C GLN A 83 1.65 1.26 -22.04
N ASN A 84 0.74 0.64 -22.78
CA ASN A 84 -0.54 0.21 -22.23
C ASN A 84 -0.34 -0.96 -21.26
N VAL A 85 -0.87 -0.82 -20.04
CA VAL A 85 -0.83 -1.87 -19.02
C VAL A 85 -2.25 -2.39 -18.78
N ALA A 86 -2.45 -3.70 -18.91
CA ALA A 86 -3.70 -4.34 -18.57
C ALA A 86 -3.88 -4.34 -17.04
N LEU A 87 -4.94 -3.68 -16.57
CA LEU A 87 -5.26 -3.58 -15.14
C LEU A 87 -6.77 -3.58 -14.92
N ARG A 88 -7.18 -3.86 -13.68
CA ARG A 88 -8.55 -3.67 -13.19
C ARG A 88 -8.50 -3.05 -11.81
N ILE A 89 -9.53 -2.29 -11.46
CA ILE A 89 -9.69 -1.76 -10.11
C ILE A 89 -10.39 -2.83 -9.26
N ARG A 90 -9.81 -3.16 -8.11
CA ARG A 90 -10.42 -3.98 -7.07
C ARG A 90 -10.77 -3.08 -5.89
N THR A 91 -12.02 -3.07 -5.49
CA THR A 91 -12.48 -2.32 -4.31
C THR A 91 -12.07 -3.05 -3.02
N ASN A 92 -11.48 -2.32 -2.07
CA ASN A 92 -11.20 -2.80 -0.71
C ASN A 92 -12.04 -2.02 0.32
N GLU A 93 -13.29 -2.45 0.54
CA GLU A 93 -14.26 -1.75 1.40
C GLU A 93 -13.75 -1.53 2.84
N SER A 94 -12.95 -2.46 3.37
CA SER A 94 -12.44 -2.38 4.75
C SER A 94 -11.42 -1.25 4.96
N PHE A 95 -10.90 -0.64 3.87
CA PHE A 95 -9.93 0.44 3.91
C PHE A 95 -10.40 1.72 3.20
N HIS A 96 -11.72 1.90 3.02
CA HIS A 96 -12.25 3.17 2.54
C HIS A 96 -12.23 4.23 3.63
N LEU A 97 -12.10 5.49 3.20
CA LEU A 97 -12.23 6.65 4.07
C LEU A 97 -13.64 6.68 4.69
N ILE A 98 -13.75 7.13 5.94
CA ILE A 98 -15.03 7.46 6.56
C ILE A 98 -15.71 8.65 5.87
N ASP A 99 -17.03 8.65 5.86
CA ASP A 99 -17.84 9.69 5.19
C ASP A 99 -18.05 10.95 6.05
N ASP A 100 -17.31 11.10 7.15
CA ASP A 100 -17.39 12.23 8.09
C ASP A 100 -16.01 12.87 8.36
N ASN A 101 -16.01 13.94 9.14
CA ASN A 101 -14.80 14.71 9.49
C ASN A 101 -14.20 14.31 10.85
N ARG A 102 -14.41 13.09 11.34
CA ARG A 102 -13.65 12.64 12.52
C ARG A 102 -12.14 12.69 12.23
N PRO A 103 -11.31 12.91 13.25
CA PRO A 103 -9.86 12.86 13.08
C PRO A 103 -9.42 11.51 12.51
N ILE A 104 -8.31 11.48 11.76
CA ILE A 104 -7.72 10.21 11.32
C ILE A 104 -6.24 10.13 11.67
N ILE A 105 -5.79 8.92 11.97
CA ILE A 105 -4.39 8.59 12.20
C ILE A 105 -3.98 7.59 11.10
N CYS A 106 -3.21 8.07 10.13
CA CYS A 106 -2.63 7.29 9.05
C CYS A 106 -1.27 6.75 9.49
N ILE A 107 -1.10 5.43 9.51
CA ILE A 107 0.10 4.76 9.96
C ILE A 107 0.59 3.84 8.84
N GLY A 108 1.84 3.96 8.43
CA GLY A 108 2.37 3.03 7.44
C GLY A 108 3.86 3.10 7.24
N ASN A 109 4.38 2.14 6.48
CA ASN A 109 5.79 2.09 6.12
C ASN A 109 6.00 1.73 4.65
N GLY A 110 7.13 2.15 4.09
CA GLY A 110 7.52 1.81 2.72
C GLY A 110 6.40 2.10 1.70
N THR A 111 6.01 1.09 0.94
CA THR A 111 4.96 1.20 -0.09
C THR A 111 3.55 1.41 0.48
N GLY A 112 3.34 1.17 1.79
CA GLY A 112 2.08 1.42 2.47
C GLY A 112 1.65 2.89 2.46
N ILE A 113 2.58 3.81 2.15
CA ILE A 113 2.25 5.23 1.92
C ILE A 113 1.20 5.41 0.82
N ALA A 114 1.11 4.48 -0.15
CA ALA A 114 0.17 4.60 -1.27
C ALA A 114 -1.28 4.70 -0.79
N GLY A 115 -1.75 3.73 0.01
CA GLY A 115 -3.12 3.77 0.55
C GLY A 115 -3.37 5.02 1.40
N LEU A 116 -2.38 5.46 2.17
CA LEU A 116 -2.52 6.65 3.03
C LEU A 116 -2.61 7.95 2.22
N MET A 117 -1.87 8.06 1.11
CA MET A 117 -1.90 9.25 0.25
C MET A 117 -3.26 9.45 -0.41
N SER A 118 -3.96 8.39 -0.83
CA SER A 118 -5.31 8.55 -1.40
C SER A 118 -6.33 9.01 -0.36
N LEU A 119 -6.23 8.52 0.88
CA LEU A 119 -7.04 9.00 2.01
C LEU A 119 -6.78 10.50 2.29
N LEU A 120 -5.51 10.89 2.41
CA LEU A 120 -5.12 12.28 2.68
C LEU A 120 -5.48 13.22 1.53
N HIS A 121 -5.30 12.80 0.27
CA HIS A 121 -5.75 13.56 -0.89
C HIS A 121 -7.27 13.80 -0.86
N THR A 122 -8.05 12.80 -0.48
CA THR A 122 -9.51 12.95 -0.36
C THR A 122 -9.86 13.95 0.75
N ARG A 123 -9.25 13.81 1.93
CA ARG A 123 -9.51 14.70 3.07
C ARG A 123 -9.09 16.13 2.84
N THR A 124 -7.93 16.36 2.23
CA THR A 124 -7.47 17.71 1.86
C THR A 124 -8.43 18.40 0.89
N ARG A 125 -9.03 17.66 -0.06
CA ARG A 125 -10.09 18.21 -0.94
C ARG A 125 -11.38 18.57 -0.21
N HIS A 126 -11.69 17.88 0.87
CA HIS A 126 -12.82 18.20 1.75
C HIS A 126 -12.48 19.27 2.80
N ASN A 127 -11.25 19.82 2.79
CA ASN A 127 -10.74 20.75 3.81
C ASN A 127 -10.78 20.18 5.24
N TYR A 128 -10.64 18.85 5.37
CA TYR A 128 -10.56 18.18 6.66
C TYR A 128 -9.12 18.22 7.15
N THR A 129 -8.88 18.91 8.27
CA THR A 129 -7.54 19.25 8.75
C THR A 129 -7.01 18.32 9.85
N GLU A 130 -7.90 17.59 10.52
CA GLU A 130 -7.55 16.69 11.63
C GLU A 130 -6.99 15.36 11.09
N ASN A 131 -5.77 15.47 10.55
CA ASN A 131 -5.00 14.38 9.95
C ASN A 131 -3.67 14.25 10.67
N TRP A 132 -3.36 13.03 11.11
CA TRP A 132 -2.05 12.68 11.63
C TRP A 132 -1.45 11.58 10.76
N LEU A 133 -0.26 11.83 10.18
CA LEU A 133 0.53 10.82 9.49
C LEU A 133 1.71 10.36 10.36
N ILE A 134 1.79 9.06 10.60
CA ILE A 134 2.97 8.37 11.16
C ILE A 134 3.54 7.50 10.05
N PHE A 135 4.68 7.88 9.49
CA PHE A 135 5.28 7.19 8.34
C PHE A 135 6.71 6.73 8.62
N GLY A 136 7.03 5.50 8.21
CA GLY A 136 8.37 4.94 8.38
C GLY A 136 9.03 4.49 7.08
N GLU A 137 10.33 4.74 6.96
CA GLU A 137 11.17 4.14 5.92
C GLU A 137 12.62 3.92 6.34
N ARG A 138 13.51 3.61 5.40
CA ARG A 138 14.94 3.38 5.65
C ARG A 138 15.66 4.71 5.88
N GLN A 139 15.67 5.60 4.88
CA GLN A 139 16.45 6.84 4.94
C GLN A 139 15.64 8.02 4.44
N ARG A 140 15.69 9.16 5.15
CA ARG A 140 14.91 10.35 4.75
C ARG A 140 15.26 10.86 3.36
N ASN A 141 16.55 10.93 3.06
CA ASN A 141 17.05 11.54 1.82
C ASN A 141 16.76 10.73 0.56
N HIS A 142 16.42 9.44 0.71
CA HIS A 142 16.21 8.53 -0.42
C HIS A 142 14.77 8.01 -0.49
N ASP A 143 14.15 7.79 0.67
CA ASP A 143 12.93 7.00 0.77
C ASP A 143 11.74 7.79 1.34
N PHE A 144 11.88 9.11 1.58
CA PHE A 144 10.74 9.94 1.97
C PHE A 144 9.85 10.29 0.77
N PHE A 145 9.11 9.29 0.29
CA PHE A 145 8.16 9.44 -0.80
C PHE A 145 7.14 10.55 -0.50
N TYR A 146 6.78 11.33 -1.52
CA TYR A 146 5.84 12.46 -1.40
C TYR A 146 6.24 13.56 -0.40
N ALA A 147 7.52 13.65 0.02
CA ALA A 147 8.01 14.65 0.97
C ALA A 147 7.45 16.06 0.71
N SER A 148 7.60 16.57 -0.51
CA SER A 148 7.13 17.91 -0.87
C SER A 148 5.61 18.10 -0.72
N THR A 149 4.82 17.06 -1.02
CA THR A 149 3.35 17.10 -0.88
C THR A 149 2.96 17.08 0.60
N ILE A 150 3.59 16.20 1.39
CA ILE A 150 3.34 16.05 2.82
C ILE A 150 3.74 17.31 3.59
N GLU A 151 4.93 17.85 3.30
CA GLU A 151 5.44 19.09 3.91
C GLU A 151 4.58 20.31 3.53
N ALA A 152 4.07 20.37 2.29
CA ALA A 152 3.12 21.40 1.89
C ALA A 152 1.79 21.28 2.67
N TRP A 153 1.25 20.08 2.85
CA TRP A 153 0.05 19.89 3.67
C TRP A 153 0.24 20.26 5.12
N GLN A 154 1.42 19.96 5.69
CA GLN A 154 1.75 20.38 7.05
C GLN A 154 1.79 21.91 7.15
N THR A 155 2.44 22.57 6.19
CA THR A 155 2.56 24.04 6.14
C THR A 155 1.20 24.72 5.96
N MET A 156 0.31 24.13 5.15
CA MET A 156 -1.04 24.64 4.91
C MET A 156 -2.06 24.27 6.01
N GLY A 157 -1.64 23.53 7.05
CA GLY A 157 -2.52 23.07 8.13
C GLY A 157 -3.49 21.96 7.73
N MET A 158 -3.33 21.36 6.55
CA MET A 158 -4.11 20.20 6.11
C MET A 158 -3.62 18.91 6.75
N LEU A 159 -2.35 18.83 7.13
CA LEU A 159 -1.81 17.75 7.94
C LEU A 159 -1.47 18.30 9.33
N LYS A 160 -2.36 18.07 10.30
CA LYS A 160 -2.21 18.58 11.66
C LYS A 160 -0.92 18.11 12.33
N ARG A 161 -0.55 16.85 12.08
CA ARG A 161 0.61 16.22 12.69
C ARG A 161 1.31 15.26 11.74
N LEU A 162 2.63 15.26 11.81
CA LEU A 162 3.51 14.38 11.06
C LEU A 162 4.60 13.86 12.00
N ASP A 163 4.71 12.55 12.11
CA ASP A 163 5.83 11.90 12.77
C ASP A 163 6.48 10.90 11.79
N LEU A 164 7.81 10.94 11.72
CA LEU A 164 8.58 10.16 10.76
C LEU A 164 9.55 9.22 11.48
N ALA A 165 9.66 7.99 10.99
CA ALA A 165 10.57 6.97 11.51
C ALA A 165 11.53 6.48 10.41
N PHE A 166 12.76 6.99 10.40
CA PHE A 166 13.78 6.50 9.48
C PHE A 166 14.71 5.52 10.19
N SER A 167 14.63 4.26 9.79
CA SER A 167 15.30 3.15 10.49
C SER A 167 16.81 3.08 10.28
N ARG A 168 17.38 3.85 9.34
CA ARG A 168 18.81 3.84 8.99
C ARG A 168 19.47 5.22 8.99
N ASP A 169 18.79 6.26 9.48
CA ASP A 169 19.38 7.60 9.60
C ASP A 169 20.22 7.75 10.89
N GLN A 170 20.13 6.78 11.81
CA GLN A 170 20.88 6.74 13.06
C GLN A 170 21.19 5.29 13.46
N GLU A 171 22.08 5.12 14.45
CA GLU A 171 22.54 3.79 14.93
C GLU A 171 21.38 2.96 15.50
N GLN A 172 20.53 3.58 16.33
CA GLN A 172 19.35 2.92 16.86
C GLN A 172 18.21 2.96 15.84
N ARG A 173 17.78 1.78 15.39
CA ARG A 173 16.64 1.67 14.47
C ARG A 173 15.36 2.16 15.16
N VAL A 174 14.68 3.10 14.50
CA VAL A 174 13.37 3.62 14.92
C VAL A 174 12.33 3.21 13.88
N TYR A 175 11.21 2.67 14.35
CA TYR A 175 10.08 2.26 13.53
C TYR A 175 8.79 2.97 13.96
N VAL A 176 7.72 2.85 13.17
CA VAL A 176 6.44 3.52 13.44
C VAL A 176 5.83 3.11 14.78
N GLN A 177 5.96 1.84 15.19
CA GLN A 177 5.48 1.38 16.50
C GLN A 177 6.22 2.05 17.67
N ASP A 178 7.47 2.47 17.47
CA ASP A 178 8.23 3.19 18.50
C ASP A 178 7.73 4.63 18.63
N ILE A 179 7.44 5.27 17.49
CA ILE A 179 6.79 6.59 17.45
C ILE A 179 5.42 6.55 18.13
N ILE A 180 4.62 5.50 17.89
CA ILE A 180 3.32 5.32 18.55
C ILE A 180 3.50 5.24 20.08
N ARG A 181 4.46 4.44 20.57
CA ARG A 181 4.72 4.33 22.02
C ARG A 181 5.20 5.64 22.62
N GLN A 182 6.09 6.36 21.93
CA GLN A 182 6.59 7.66 22.38
C GLN A 182 5.47 8.71 22.46
N ASN A 183 4.44 8.58 21.63
CA ASN A 183 3.32 9.50 21.56
C ASN A 183 2.02 8.93 22.12
N ALA A 184 2.10 7.99 23.08
CA ALA A 184 0.93 7.30 23.62
C ALA A 184 -0.17 8.24 24.16
N ALA A 185 0.21 9.30 24.88
CA ALA A 185 -0.75 10.27 25.41
C ALA A 185 -1.50 11.03 24.30
N GLU A 186 -0.80 11.43 23.23
CA GLU A 186 -1.43 12.08 22.09
C GLU A 186 -2.32 11.08 21.33
N LEU A 187 -1.86 9.85 21.13
CA LEU A 187 -2.65 8.80 20.49
C LEU A 187 -3.99 8.59 21.22
N ILE A 188 -3.95 8.46 22.55
CA ILE A 188 -5.15 8.35 23.39
C ILE A 188 -6.06 9.56 23.17
N ASN A 189 -5.53 10.79 23.20
CA ASN A 189 -6.33 12.00 22.96
C ASN A 189 -7.05 11.99 21.61
N TRP A 190 -6.38 11.56 20.53
CA TRP A 190 -7.01 11.43 19.22
C TRP A 190 -8.12 10.38 19.23
N ILE A 191 -7.88 9.24 19.86
CA ILE A 191 -8.86 8.15 19.96
C ILE A 191 -10.09 8.57 20.76
N GLU A 192 -9.92 9.28 21.88
CA GLU A 192 -11.01 9.85 22.68
C GLU A 192 -11.85 10.86 21.89
N ARG A 193 -11.23 11.60 20.96
CA ARG A 193 -11.90 12.51 20.01
C ARG A 193 -12.60 11.80 18.86
N GLY A 194 -12.66 10.47 18.87
CA GLY A 194 -13.35 9.68 17.86
C GLY A 194 -12.48 9.30 16.66
N ALA A 195 -11.14 9.40 16.75
CA ALA A 195 -10.28 9.14 15.60
C ALA A 195 -10.45 7.74 15.00
N VAL A 196 -10.18 7.65 13.69
CA VAL A 196 -10.09 6.40 12.93
C VAL A 196 -8.64 6.14 12.54
N LEU A 197 -8.14 4.96 12.88
CA LEU A 197 -6.80 4.49 12.55
C LEU A 197 -6.82 3.76 11.21
N TYR A 198 -5.91 4.15 10.32
CA TYR A 198 -5.66 3.51 9.04
C TYR A 198 -4.23 2.99 9.02
N VAL A 199 -4.04 1.67 8.99
CA VAL A 199 -2.72 1.03 8.96
C VAL A 199 -2.48 0.40 7.59
N CYS A 200 -1.41 0.79 6.89
CA CYS A 200 -1.06 0.25 5.58
C CYS A 200 0.44 -0.06 5.45
N GLY A 201 0.78 -1.17 4.83
CA GLY A 201 2.17 -1.61 4.61
C GLY A 201 2.41 -3.05 5.01
N SER A 202 3.64 -3.36 5.42
CA SER A 202 4.08 -4.74 5.68
C SER A 202 3.29 -5.41 6.80
N ILE A 203 2.66 -6.55 6.51
CA ILE A 203 2.04 -7.40 7.53
C ILE A 203 3.11 -7.93 8.49
N ASP A 204 4.25 -8.34 7.93
CA ASP A 204 5.38 -8.83 8.69
C ASP A 204 6.13 -7.66 9.32
N GLY A 205 6.25 -7.71 10.65
CA GLY A 205 6.92 -6.70 11.45
C GLY A 205 6.09 -5.44 11.73
N MET A 206 5.69 -4.68 10.71
CA MET A 206 5.06 -3.36 10.92
C MET A 206 3.65 -3.48 11.49
N ALA A 207 2.73 -4.15 10.79
CA ALA A 207 1.34 -4.23 11.23
C ALA A 207 1.21 -4.91 12.61
N SER A 208 1.93 -6.01 12.81
CA SER A 208 1.98 -6.70 14.10
C SER A 208 2.60 -5.84 15.21
N GLY A 209 3.65 -5.07 14.91
CA GLY A 209 4.26 -4.14 15.86
C GLY A 209 3.34 -2.99 16.25
N VAL A 210 2.55 -2.48 15.30
CA VAL A 210 1.51 -1.48 15.55
C VAL A 210 0.38 -2.06 16.40
N ASP A 211 -0.14 -3.24 16.07
CA ASP A 211 -1.17 -3.94 16.88
C ASP A 211 -0.71 -4.09 18.34
N GLN A 212 0.52 -4.57 18.55
CA GLN A 212 1.08 -4.74 19.89
C GLN A 212 1.26 -3.40 20.62
N ALA A 213 1.69 -2.34 19.92
CA ALA A 213 1.79 -1.01 20.52
C ALA A 213 0.43 -0.47 20.93
N LEU A 214 -0.59 -0.63 20.10
CA LEU A 214 -1.97 -0.22 20.42
C LEU A 214 -2.52 -0.99 21.62
N ILE A 215 -2.38 -2.32 21.64
CA ILE A 215 -2.82 -3.16 22.77
C ILE A 215 -2.11 -2.77 24.07
N HIS A 216 -0.81 -2.46 24.01
CA HIS A 216 -0.06 -2.02 25.18
C HIS A 216 -0.56 -0.67 25.72
N ILE A 217 -0.97 0.25 24.85
CA ILE A 217 -1.39 1.60 25.23
C ILE A 217 -2.86 1.63 25.68
N LEU A 218 -3.73 0.89 24.99
CA LEU A 218 -5.19 0.98 25.11
C LEU A 218 -5.82 -0.22 25.84
N GLY A 219 -5.11 -1.35 25.90
CA GLY A 219 -5.68 -2.64 26.26
C GLY A 219 -6.32 -3.35 25.07
N GLU A 220 -6.41 -4.67 25.16
CA GLU A 220 -6.93 -5.53 24.09
C GLU A 220 -8.42 -5.26 23.79
N GLU A 221 -9.23 -5.12 24.83
CA GLU A 221 -10.67 -4.86 24.73
C GLU A 221 -10.97 -3.59 23.92
N GLN A 222 -10.28 -2.49 24.22
CA GLN A 222 -10.50 -1.23 23.50
C GLN A 222 -10.05 -1.30 22.04
N VAL A 223 -8.97 -2.02 21.74
CA VAL A 223 -8.54 -2.24 20.36
C VAL A 223 -9.57 -3.06 19.58
N ASP A 224 -10.15 -4.08 20.20
CA ASP A 224 -11.22 -4.88 19.60
C ASP A 224 -12.50 -4.07 19.38
N GLU A 225 -12.88 -3.22 20.32
CA GLU A 225 -13.98 -2.27 20.13
C GLU A 225 -13.74 -1.35 18.92
N LEU A 226 -12.52 -0.80 18.77
CA LEU A 226 -12.17 0.02 17.61
C LEU A 226 -12.29 -0.75 16.30
N ARG A 227 -11.92 -2.05 16.26
CA ARG A 227 -12.10 -2.90 15.08
C ARG A 227 -13.58 -3.12 14.77
N GLN A 228 -14.38 -3.47 15.78
CA GLN A 228 -15.83 -3.71 15.63
C GLN A 228 -16.58 -2.45 15.17
N GLN A 229 -16.17 -1.27 15.64
CA GLN A 229 -16.73 0.03 15.24
C GLN A 229 -16.21 0.50 13.87
N GLY A 230 -15.34 -0.26 13.19
CA GLY A 230 -14.72 0.15 11.94
C GLY A 230 -13.84 1.40 12.08
N ARG A 231 -13.32 1.65 13.29
CA ARG A 231 -12.40 2.74 13.64
C ARG A 231 -10.94 2.31 13.61
N TYR A 232 -10.67 1.02 13.45
CA TYR A 232 -9.34 0.50 13.16
C TYR A 232 -9.37 -0.31 11.85
N ARG A 233 -8.81 0.27 10.79
CA ARG A 233 -8.84 -0.23 9.41
C ARG A 233 -7.43 -0.57 8.92
N ARG A 234 -7.30 -1.68 8.19
CA ARG A 234 -6.00 -2.23 7.76
C ARG A 234 -5.99 -2.61 6.28
N ASP A 235 -4.95 -2.22 5.57
CA ASP A 235 -4.59 -2.65 4.21
C ASP A 235 -3.13 -3.12 4.22
N VAL A 236 -2.91 -4.35 4.66
CA VAL A 236 -1.57 -4.91 4.93
C VAL A 236 -1.31 -6.12 4.06
N TYR A 237 -0.07 -6.27 3.63
CA TYR A 237 0.40 -7.29 2.68
C TYR A 237 1.83 -7.73 2.97
#